data_AF-A0A511SUI0-F1
#
_entry.id   AF-A0A511SUI0-F1
#
_cell.length_a   1.000
_cell.length_b   1.000
_cell.length_c   1.000
_cell.angle_alpha   90.00
_cell.angle_beta   90.00
_cell.angle_gamma   90.00
#
_symmetry.space_group_name_H-M   'P 1'
#
loop_
_entity.id
_entity.type
_entity.pdbx_description
1 polymer ?
#
loop_
_entity_poly.entity_id
_entity_poly.type
_entity_poly.pdbx_seq_one_letter_code
_entity_poly.pdbx_strand_id
1 'polypeptide(L)'
;MSVSVDQSAMLAETFLKDYLRQNEYFTPANELTDSDDDDEGAGDLRLSLTRAVPDPDEPDVIYFFFKFGRVFRNGGDPALSKLVNQCMTALFAAHPEVNQFKHELCVDPAR
;
A
#
# COMPACT_ATOMS: atom_id res chain seq x y z
N MET A 1 -3.01 -19.15 19.74
CA MET A 1 -3.84 -19.15 18.52
C MET A 1 -2.93 -18.67 17.41
N SER A 2 -2.63 -19.52 16.43
CA SER A 2 -1.80 -19.11 15.28
C SER A 2 -2.65 -18.24 14.37
N VAL A 3 -2.25 -16.99 14.17
CA VAL A 3 -2.91 -16.09 13.22
C VAL A 3 -2.64 -16.65 11.82
N SER A 4 -3.69 -16.83 11.02
CA SER A 4 -3.56 -17.34 9.64
C SER A 4 -3.04 -16.24 8.72
N VAL A 5 -2.36 -16.59 7.63
CA VAL A 5 -1.84 -15.62 6.64
C VAL A 5 -2.95 -14.69 6.12
N ASP A 6 -4.16 -15.21 5.92
CA ASP A 6 -5.37 -14.45 5.53
C ASP A 6 -5.73 -13.38 6.57
N GLN A 7 -5.72 -13.76 7.85
CA GLN A 7 -5.99 -12.83 8.95
C GLN A 7 -4.90 -11.76 9.04
N SER A 8 -3.63 -12.15 8.90
CA SER A 8 -2.52 -11.20 8.89
C SER A 8 -2.61 -10.24 7.71
N ALA A 9 -2.97 -10.72 6.51
CA ALA A 9 -3.17 -9.87 5.34
C ALA A 9 -4.33 -8.87 5.55
N MET A 10 -5.46 -9.33 6.10
CA MET A 10 -6.61 -8.47 6.38
C MET A 10 -6.32 -7.40 7.44
N LEU A 11 -5.62 -7.79 8.51
CA LEU A 11 -5.14 -6.86 9.55
C LEU A 11 -4.18 -5.84 8.95
N ALA A 12 -3.22 -6.31 8.16
CA ALA A 12 -2.25 -5.45 7.52
C ALA A 12 -2.89 -4.47 6.55
N GLU A 13 -3.87 -4.92 5.75
CA GLU A 13 -4.63 -4.06 4.86
C GLU A 13 -5.35 -2.95 5.64
N THR A 14 -6.06 -3.33 6.70
CA THR A 14 -6.84 -2.40 7.52
C THR A 14 -5.92 -1.37 8.19
N PHE A 15 -4.83 -1.85 8.81
CA PHE A 15 -3.85 -0.99 9.47
C PHE A 15 -3.19 -0.03 8.49
N LEU A 16 -2.72 -0.51 7.34
CA LEU A 16 -2.06 0.34 6.34
C LEU A 16 -3.02 1.37 5.76
N LYS A 17 -4.27 1.00 5.45
CA LYS A 17 -5.29 1.95 4.98
C LYS A 17 -5.57 3.03 6.02
N ASP A 18 -5.67 2.66 7.29
CA ASP A 18 -5.91 3.59 8.38
C ASP A 18 -4.67 4.48 8.64
N TYR A 19 -3.48 3.90 8.68
CA TYR A 19 -2.22 4.61 8.86
C TYR A 19 -1.98 5.65 7.76
N LEU A 20 -2.20 5.28 6.49
CA LEU A 20 -2.12 6.22 5.38
C LEU A 20 -3.13 7.37 5.56
N ARG A 21 -4.37 7.07 5.98
CA ARG A 21 -5.42 8.08 6.19
C ARG A 21 -5.05 9.06 7.29
N GLN A 22 -4.57 8.53 8.42
CA GLN A 22 -4.18 9.35 9.57
C GLN A 22 -2.99 10.26 9.29
N ASN A 23 -2.06 9.84 8.43
CA ASN A 23 -0.87 10.61 8.11
C ASN A 23 -1.05 11.53 6.88
N GLU A 24 -2.27 11.71 6.39
CA GLU A 24 -2.59 12.50 5.18
C GLU A 24 -1.81 12.05 3.93
N TYR A 25 -1.21 10.85 3.94
CA TYR A 25 -0.54 10.26 2.78
C TYR A 25 -1.50 9.46 1.89
N PHE A 26 -2.73 9.27 2.36
CA PHE A 26 -3.77 8.48 1.68
C PHE A 26 -4.45 9.25 0.58
N THR A 27 -4.44 8.67 -0.61
CA THR A 27 -5.46 8.98 -1.61
C THR A 27 -6.42 7.80 -1.71
N PRO A 28 -7.72 7.94 -1.42
CA PRO A 28 -8.68 6.85 -1.53
C PRO A 28 -8.72 6.27 -2.94
N ALA A 29 -8.98 4.97 -3.05
CA ALA A 29 -9.03 4.28 -4.34
C ALA A 29 -10.11 4.83 -5.30
N ASN A 30 -11.12 5.50 -4.78
CA ASN A 30 -12.14 6.25 -5.52
C ASN A 30 -11.55 7.47 -6.26
N GLU A 31 -10.53 8.11 -5.68
CA GLU A 31 -9.84 9.27 -6.27
C GLU A 31 -8.69 8.87 -7.19
N LEU A 32 -8.44 7.56 -7.36
CA LEU A 32 -7.65 7.04 -8.47
C LEU A 32 -8.53 7.08 -9.72
N THR A 33 -8.75 8.27 -10.28
CA THR A 33 -9.52 8.41 -11.51
C THR A 33 -8.74 7.78 -12.66
N ASP A 34 -9.25 6.67 -13.21
CA ASP A 34 -8.81 5.99 -14.45
C ASP A 34 -9.12 6.85 -15.70
N SER A 35 -9.00 8.17 -15.56
CA SER A 35 -9.43 9.16 -16.56
C SER A 35 -8.23 9.61 -17.37
N ASP A 36 -8.14 9.07 -18.58
CA ASP A 36 -7.20 9.39 -19.67
C ASP A 36 -7.37 10.85 -20.21
N ASP A 37 -7.90 11.78 -19.42
CA ASP A 37 -8.10 13.18 -19.82
C ASP A 37 -7.01 14.05 -19.18
N ASP A 38 -6.13 14.53 -20.06
CA ASP A 38 -5.21 15.64 -19.84
C ASP A 38 -5.98 16.84 -19.23
N ASP A 39 -5.28 17.65 -18.42
CA ASP A 39 -5.70 18.94 -17.85
C ASP A 39 -6.22 18.96 -16.37
N GLU A 40 -5.31 19.37 -15.49
CA GLU A 40 -5.51 20.02 -14.17
C GLU A 40 -6.18 19.28 -12.98
N GLY A 41 -6.64 18.03 -13.12
CA GLY A 41 -7.29 17.28 -12.02
C GLY A 41 -6.41 16.31 -11.22
N ALA A 42 -5.27 15.86 -11.76
CA ALA A 42 -4.39 14.85 -11.14
C ALA A 42 -3.41 15.44 -10.09
N GLY A 43 -3.81 16.52 -9.41
CA GLY A 43 -3.03 17.14 -8.34
C GLY A 43 -3.07 16.26 -7.09
N ASP A 44 -1.91 16.00 -6.48
CA ASP A 44 -1.78 15.47 -5.11
C ASP A 44 -2.13 14.00 -4.83
N LEU A 45 -2.20 13.12 -5.83
CA LEU A 45 -2.19 11.67 -5.56
C LEU A 45 -0.85 11.27 -4.88
N ARG A 46 -0.90 10.87 -3.60
CA ARG A 46 0.27 10.52 -2.77
C ARG A 46 0.54 9.02 -2.81
N LEU A 47 -0.03 8.25 -1.90
CA LEU A 47 0.12 6.79 -1.83
C LEU A 47 -1.20 6.15 -1.39
N SER A 48 -1.57 5.03 -2.01
CA SER A 48 -2.76 4.28 -1.63
C SER A 48 -2.45 2.80 -1.58
N LEU A 49 -2.88 2.12 -0.52
CA LEU A 49 -2.93 0.66 -0.53
C LEU A 49 -4.25 0.22 -1.17
N THR A 50 -4.15 -0.44 -2.32
CA THR A 50 -5.30 -0.99 -3.05
C THR A 50 -5.85 -2.21 -2.33
N ARG A 51 -4.97 -3.20 -2.09
CA ARG A 51 -5.31 -4.44 -1.39
C ARG A 51 -4.07 -5.09 -0.77
N ALA A 52 -4.27 -5.86 0.30
CA ALA A 52 -3.30 -6.84 0.75
C ALA A 52 -3.94 -8.23 0.75
N VAL A 53 -3.35 -9.17 0.03
CA VAL A 53 -3.89 -10.53 -0.12
C VAL A 53 -2.79 -11.56 0.05
N PRO A 54 -3.07 -12.72 0.65
CA PRO A 54 -2.13 -13.83 0.64
C PRO A 54 -1.97 -14.39 -0.77
N ASP A 55 -0.81 -14.97 -1.06
CA ASP A 55 -0.59 -15.66 -2.33
C ASP A 55 -1.35 -16.99 -2.36
N PRO A 56 -2.09 -17.30 -3.43
CA PRO A 56 -2.80 -18.57 -3.55
C PRO A 56 -1.89 -19.77 -3.80
N ASP A 57 -0.68 -19.56 -4.35
CA ASP A 57 0.31 -20.60 -4.63
C ASP A 57 1.34 -20.73 -3.48
N GLU A 58 1.64 -19.65 -2.75
CA GLU A 58 2.52 -19.60 -1.58
C GLU A 58 1.80 -19.21 -0.28
N PRO A 59 1.47 -20.18 0.62
CA PRO A 59 0.69 -19.91 1.84
C PRO A 59 1.40 -19.06 2.90
N ASP A 60 2.68 -18.74 2.69
CA ASP A 60 3.49 -17.93 3.60
C ASP A 60 3.84 -16.56 3.00
N VAL A 61 3.22 -16.14 1.89
CA VAL A 61 3.48 -14.85 1.23
C VAL A 61 2.25 -13.96 1.28
N ILE A 62 2.46 -12.68 1.62
CA ILE A 62 1.43 -11.63 1.56
C ILE A 62 1.84 -10.59 0.52
N TYR A 63 0.98 -10.40 -0.47
CA TYR A 63 1.12 -9.39 -1.50
C TYR A 63 0.47 -8.09 -1.08
N PHE A 64 1.25 -7.01 -1.09
CA PHE A 64 0.77 -5.66 -0.83
C PHE A 64 0.77 -4.84 -2.11
N PHE A 65 -0.42 -4.44 -2.56
CA PHE A 65 -0.59 -3.65 -3.78
C PHE A 65 -0.74 -2.18 -3.43
N PHE A 66 0.33 -1.41 -3.64
CA PHE A 66 0.35 0.03 -3.52
C PHE A 66 0.17 0.71 -4.88
N LYS A 67 -0.59 1.80 -4.90
CA LYS A 67 -0.73 2.70 -6.03
C LYS A 67 -0.24 4.10 -5.67
N PHE A 68 0.46 4.75 -6.57
CA PHE A 68 1.01 6.10 -6.35
C PHE A 68 0.68 7.06 -7.49
N GLY A 69 0.62 8.36 -7.17
CA GLY A 69 0.26 9.40 -8.12
C GLY A 69 1.41 10.03 -8.90
N ARG A 70 1.05 11.03 -9.71
CA ARG A 70 1.99 11.80 -10.55
C ARG A 70 3.08 12.53 -9.74
N VAL A 71 2.82 12.83 -8.46
CA VAL A 71 3.77 13.43 -7.51
C VAL A 71 5.05 12.59 -7.42
N PHE A 72 4.91 11.26 -7.31
CA PHE A 72 6.05 10.35 -7.27
C PHE A 72 6.56 9.95 -8.67
N ARG A 73 5.71 10.06 -9.70
CA ARG A 73 6.08 9.81 -11.11
C ARG A 73 7.13 10.80 -11.63
N ASN A 74 7.07 12.08 -11.24
CA ASN A 74 8.00 13.11 -11.69
C ASN A 74 9.17 13.38 -10.73
N GLY A 75 9.02 13.10 -9.43
CA GLY A 75 10.00 13.43 -8.38
C GLY A 75 11.02 12.33 -8.05
N GLY A 76 10.80 11.12 -8.55
CA GLY A 76 11.69 9.98 -8.39
C GLY A 76 11.31 9.04 -7.24
N ASP A 77 11.57 7.77 -7.52
CA ASP A 77 11.45 6.56 -6.68
C ASP A 77 11.89 6.64 -5.20
N PRO A 78 12.95 7.36 -4.78
CA PRO A 78 13.45 7.24 -3.41
C PRO A 78 12.47 7.74 -2.35
N ALA A 79 11.66 8.76 -2.65
CA ALA A 79 10.65 9.25 -1.71
C ALA A 79 9.51 8.26 -1.54
N LEU A 80 9.07 7.62 -2.63
CA LEU A 80 8.05 6.59 -2.65
C LEU A 80 8.50 5.35 -1.87
N SER A 81 9.69 4.85 -2.20
CA SER A 81 10.31 3.71 -1.53
C SER A 81 10.47 3.94 -0.03
N LYS A 82 10.81 5.17 0.38
CA LYS A 82 10.90 5.55 1.79
C LYS A 82 9.53 5.53 2.48
N LEU A 83 8.49 6.02 1.80
CA LEU A 83 7.14 6.07 2.35
C LEU A 83 6.53 4.67 2.50
N VAL A 84 6.70 3.82 1.48
CA VAL A 84 6.31 2.40 1.55
C VAL A 84 7.05 1.70 2.69
N ASN A 85 8.37 1.90 2.81
CA ASN A 85 9.14 1.34 3.93
C ASN A 85 8.67 1.85 5.30
N GLN A 86 8.31 3.13 5.43
CA GLN A 86 7.76 3.67 6.67
C GLN A 86 6.43 3.01 7.03
N CYS A 87 5.55 2.81 6.04
CA CYS A 87 4.27 2.13 6.23
C CYS A 87 4.48 0.67 6.67
N MET A 88 5.38 -0.06 6.00
CA MET A 88 5.73 -1.44 6.37
C MET A 88 6.35 -1.52 7.77
N THR A 89 7.24 -0.58 8.11
CA THR A 89 7.85 -0.51 9.45
C THR A 89 6.79 -0.28 10.53
N ALA A 90 5.85 0.64 10.30
CA ALA A 90 4.75 0.90 11.23
C ALA A 90 3.83 -0.33 11.36
N LEU A 91 3.55 -1.00 10.24
CA LEU A 91 2.79 -2.24 10.21
C LEU A 91 3.46 -3.33 11.04
N PHE A 92 4.75 -3.59 10.84
CA PHE A 92 5.46 -4.62 11.60
C PHE A 92 5.61 -4.29 13.09
N ALA A 93 5.68 -3.00 13.43
CA ALA A 93 5.67 -2.56 14.81
C ALA A 93 4.32 -2.77 15.50
N ALA A 94 3.20 -2.59 14.78
CA ALA A 94 1.85 -2.78 15.31
C ALA A 94 1.38 -4.25 15.24
N HIS A 95 1.76 -4.96 14.19
CA HIS A 95 1.36 -6.32 13.86
C HIS A 95 2.60 -7.20 13.58
N PRO A 96 3.35 -7.60 14.63
CA PRO A 96 4.50 -8.48 14.47
C PRO A 96 4.13 -9.84 13.88
N GLU A 97 2.87 -10.27 14.00
CA GLU A 97 2.31 -11.46 13.35
C GLU A 97 2.24 -11.36 11.83
N VAL A 98 2.43 -10.18 11.23
CA VAL A 98 2.57 -10.05 9.78
C VAL A 98 4.02 -10.33 9.39
N ASN A 99 4.97 -9.92 10.23
CA ASN A 99 6.41 -10.07 9.99
C ASN A 99 6.91 -11.54 10.01
N GLN A 100 6.08 -12.48 10.48
CA GLN A 100 6.39 -13.92 10.42
C GLN A 100 6.22 -14.51 9.00
N PHE A 101 5.45 -13.85 8.14
CA PHE A 101 5.22 -14.23 6.75
C PHE A 101 6.19 -13.49 5.84
N LYS A 102 6.38 -13.96 4.61
CA LYS A 102 7.06 -13.21 3.55
C LYS A 102 6.13 -12.12 3.01
N HIS A 103 6.70 -11.03 2.53
CA HIS A 103 5.96 -9.90 1.99
C HIS A 103 6.49 -9.53 0.62
N GLU A 104 5.60 -9.36 -0.35
CA GLU A 104 5.94 -8.83 -1.66
C GLU A 104 5.23 -7.49 -1.86
N LEU A 105 6.01 -6.47 -2.25
CA LEU A 105 5.54 -5.11 -2.45
C LEU A 105 5.35 -4.87 -3.95
N CYS A 106 4.10 -4.83 -4.40
CA CYS A 106 3.74 -4.42 -5.74
C CYS A 106 3.39 -2.93 -5.71
N VAL A 107 4.19 -2.09 -6.36
CA VAL A 107 4.00 -0.64 -6.36
C VAL A 107 3.78 -0.19 -7.80
N ASP A 108 2.54 0.15 -8.13
CA ASP A 108 2.12 0.52 -9.48
C ASP A 108 1.73 2.01 -9.57
N PRO A 109 2.02 2.70 -10.67
CA PRO A 109 1.49 4.04 -10.87
C PRO A 109 -0.04 3.98 -11.03
N ALA A 110 -0.75 4.91 -10.38
CA ALA A 110 -2.11 5.25 -10.76
C ALA A 110 -2.08 5.72 -12.22
N ARG A 111 -2.74 4.97 -13.11
CA ARG A 111 -2.87 5.35 -14.52
C ARG A 111 -3.99 6.36 -14.66
#